data_AF-A0A699S2M7-F1
#
_entry.id   AF-A0A699S2M7-F1
#
_cell.length_a   1.000
_cell.length_b   1.000
_cell.length_c   1.000
_cell.angle_alpha   90.00
_cell.angle_beta   90.00
_cell.angle_gamma   90.00
#
_symmetry.space_group_name_H-M   'P 1'
#
loop_
_entity.id
_entity.type
_entity.pdbx_description
1 polymer ?
#
loop_
_entity_poly.entity_id
_entity_poly.type
_entity_poly.pdbx_seq_one_letter_code
_entity_poly.pdbx_strand_id
1 'polypeptide(L)' 'MYCDNTGAIVIANELGITKGAIHFRPKVHYLREVIEYGDVKLERVHTYDNLADPFTKALAFPKHSEHTRNIRMLPASSLM' A
#
# COMPACT_ATOMS: atom_id res chain seq x y z
N MET A 1 4.43 -7.01 -2.09
CA MET A 1 3.86 -5.73 -1.61
C MET A 1 2.53 -5.51 -2.30
N TYR A 2 1.47 -5.19 -1.56
CA TYR A 2 0.14 -4.93 -2.12
C TYR A 2 -0.11 -3.43 -2.27
N CYS A 3 -0.74 -3.02 -3.37
CA CYS A 3 -1.12 -1.64 -3.62
C CYS A 3 -2.47 -1.56 -4.35
N ASP A 4 -3.36 -0.69 -3.92
CA ASP A 4 -4.65 -0.43 -4.58
C ASP A 4 -4.58 0.74 -5.58
N ASN A 5 -3.61 1.64 -5.41
CA ASN A 5 -3.39 2.78 -6.29
C ASN A 5 -2.70 2.36 -7.59
N THR A 6 -3.49 2.26 -8.66
CA THR A 6 -2.99 1.90 -10.00
C THR A 6 -1.93 2.88 -10.52
N GLY A 7 -2.06 4.18 -10.23
CA GLY A 7 -1.06 5.17 -10.63
C GLY A 7 0.29 4.95 -9.94
N ALA A 8 0.28 4.58 -8.65
CA ALA A 8 1.50 4.24 -7.93
C ALA A 8 2.17 2.97 -8.50
N ILE A 9 1.37 1.97 -8.87
CA ILE A 9 1.87 0.73 -9.51
C ILE A 9 2.54 1.05 -10.85
N VAL A 10 1.90 1.87 -11.68
CA VAL A 10 2.46 2.29 -12.98
C VAL A 10 3.77 3.05 -12.77
N ILE A 11 3.80 4.03 -11.87
CA ILE A 11 5.01 4.82 -11.57
C ILE A 11 6.16 3.94 -11.06
N ALA A 12 5.86 2.91 -10.25
CA ALA A 12 6.87 2.00 -9.71
C ALA A 12 7.42 1.02 -10.75
N ASN A 13 6.66 0.70 -11.81
CA ASN A 13 7.08 -0.24 -12.86
C ASN A 13 7.61 0.45 -14.14
N GLU A 14 7.23 1.70 -14.39
CA GLU A 14 7.74 2.45 -15.54
C GLU A 14 9.09 3.10 -15.21
N LEU A 15 10.08 2.96 -16.08
CA LEU A 15 11.38 3.64 -15.93
C LEU A 15 11.31 5.14 -16.27
N GLY A 16 10.24 5.57 -16.95
CA GLY A 16 10.04 6.97 -17.37
C GLY A 16 9.81 7.92 -16.20
N ILE A 17 10.36 9.14 -16.31
CA ILE A 17 9.99 10.27 -15.47
C ILE A 17 8.85 10.99 -16.17
N THR A 18 7.61 10.67 -15.81
CA THR A 18 6.47 11.51 -16.19
C THR A 18 6.56 12.84 -15.45
N LYS A 19 6.20 13.95 -16.10
CA LYS A 19 6.24 15.31 -15.50
C LYS A 19 5.48 15.40 -14.17
N GLY A 20 4.47 14.54 -13.94
CA GLY A 20 3.72 14.46 -12.70
C GLY A 20 4.43 13.71 -11.55
N ALA A 21 5.50 12.95 -11.84
CA ALA A 21 6.18 12.12 -10.84
C ALA A 21 7.44 12.80 -10.23
N ILE A 22 7.72 14.05 -10.58
CA ILE A 22 8.95 14.76 -10.16
C ILE A 22 9.11 14.86 -8.64
N HIS A 23 8.00 14.93 -7.90
CA HIS A 23 7.98 15.06 -6.44
C HIS A 23 8.32 13.76 -5.71
N PHE A 24 8.32 12.62 -6.43
CA PHE A 24 8.53 11.30 -5.84
C PHE A 24 9.93 10.73 -6.09
N ARG A 25 10.81 11.47 -6.79
CA ARG A 25 12.11 11.01 -7.31
C ARG A 25 12.90 10.11 -6.32
N PRO A 26 13.30 10.57 -5.12
CA PRO A 26 14.25 9.79 -4.31
C PRO A 26 13.68 8.45 -3.81
N LYS A 27 12.42 8.44 -3.35
CA LYS A 27 11.77 7.24 -2.80
C LYS A 27 11.36 6.25 -3.88
N VAL A 28 10.97 6.75 -5.05
CA VAL A 28 10.60 5.91 -6.19
C VAL A 28 11.82 5.23 -6.81
N HIS A 29 13.00 5.87 -6.80
CA HIS A 29 14.23 5.24 -7.30
C HIS A 29 14.61 3.98 -6.52
N TYR A 30 14.66 4.06 -5.18
CA TYR A 30 14.94 2.87 -4.37
C TYR A 30 13.92 1.76 -4.61
N LEU A 31 12.61 2.09 -4.57
CA LEU A 31 11.56 1.09 -4.78
C LEU A 31 11.67 0.41 -6.15
N ARG A 32 12.01 1.15 -7.22
CA ARG A 32 12.26 0.61 -8.55
C ARG A 32 13.44 -0.35 -8.56
N GLU A 33 14.56 0.00 -7.92
CA GLU A 33 15.74 -0.86 -7.83
C GLU A 33 15.41 -2.20 -7.15
N VAL A 34 14.71 -2.20 -6.00
CA VAL A 34 14.35 -3.44 -5.30
C VAL A 34 13.30 -4.27 -6.07
N ILE A 35 12.41 -3.62 -6.85
CA ILE A 35 11.47 -4.33 -7.73
C ILE A 35 12.19 -4.95 -8.93
N GLU A 36 13.11 -4.20 -9.56
CA GLU A 36 13.89 -4.63 -10.72
C GLU A 36 14.84 -5.78 -10.37
N TYR A 37 15.46 -5.72 -9.20
CA TYR A 37 16.27 -6.82 -8.66
C TYR A 37 15.43 -8.05 -8.28
N GLY A 38 14.11 -7.88 -8.11
CA GLY A 38 13.17 -8.95 -7.82
C GLY A 38 12.96 -9.25 -6.32
N ASP A 39 13.59 -8.47 -5.42
CA ASP A 39 13.41 -8.61 -3.97
C ASP A 39 11.98 -8.32 -3.53
N VAL A 40 11.29 -7.42 -4.24
CA VAL A 40 9.91 -7.03 -3.97
C VAL A 40 9.06 -7.16 -5.22
N LYS A 41 8.01 -7.98 -5.15
CA LYS A 41 6.94 -7.99 -6.15
C LYS A 41 5.83 -7.02 -5.77
N LEU A 42 5.41 -6.16 -6.69
CA LEU A 42 4.26 -5.27 -6.50
C LEU A 42 3.01 -5.92 -7.09
N GLU A 43 1.96 -6.11 -6.29
CA GLU A 43 0.71 -6.74 -6.69
C GLU A 43 -0.47 -5.80 -6.45
N ARG A 44 -1.39 -5.76 -7.43
CA ARG A 44 -2.62 -4.99 -7.29
C ARG A 44 -3.57 -5.68 -6.32
N VAL A 45 -4.10 -4.92 -5.36
CA VAL A 45 -5.18 -5.36 -4.48
C VAL A 45 -6.40 -4.46 -4.68
N HIS A 46 -7.60 -4.99 -4.43
CA HIS A 46 -8.80 -4.16 -4.43
C HIS A 46 -8.76 -3.18 -3.23
N THR A 47 -9.33 -1.98 -3.35
CA THR A 47 -9.29 -0.97 -2.26
C THR A 47 -9.91 -1.54 -0.98
N TYR A 48 -11.01 -2.31 -1.10
CA TYR A 48 -11.63 -2.98 0.05
C TYR A 48 -10.85 -4.17 0.59
N ASP A 49 -9.81 -4.65 -0.10
CA ASP A 49 -9.03 -5.80 0.38
C ASP A 49 -7.66 -5.37 0.89
N ASN A 50 -7.33 -4.08 0.79
CA ASN A 50 -6.07 -3.55 1.27
C ASN A 50 -6.06 -3.46 2.81
N LEU A 51 -5.39 -4.42 3.46
CA LEU A 51 -5.28 -4.48 4.92
C LEU A 51 -4.57 -3.27 5.55
N ALA A 52 -3.88 -2.44 4.76
CA ALA A 52 -3.24 -1.21 5.22
C ALA A 52 -4.20 -0.01 5.30
N ASP A 53 -5.38 -0.08 4.67
CA ASP A 53 -6.34 1.02 4.63
C ASP A 53 -6.77 1.54 6.00
N PRO A 54 -6.98 0.71 7.05
CA PRO A 54 -7.30 1.19 8.40
C PRO A 54 -6.28 2.19 8.97
N PHE A 55 -5.03 2.15 8.51
CA PHE A 55 -3.96 3.04 8.97
C PHE A 55 -3.88 4.36 8.19
N THR A 56 -4.62 4.50 7.10
CA THR A 56 -4.49 5.64 6.17
C THR A 56 -5.81 6.30 5.80
N LYS A 57 -6.94 5.61 6.01
CA LYS A 57 -8.28 6.06 5.66
C LYS A 57 -9.24 5.89 6.84
N ALA A 58 -10.21 6.79 6.95
CA ALA A 58 -11.35 6.57 7.83
C ALA A 58 -12.32 5.59 7.14
N LEU A 59 -12.35 4.34 7.60
CA LEU A 59 -13.25 3.31 7.08
C LEU A 59 -14.54 3.21 7.91
N ALA A 60 -15.62 2.80 7.26
CA ALA A 60 -16.85 2.44 7.97
C ALA A 60 -16.58 1.28 8.95
N PHE A 61 -17.25 1.29 10.10
CA PHE A 61 -17.03 0.34 11.20
C PHE A 61 -17.01 -1.14 10.76
N PRO A 62 -17.95 -1.65 9.93
CA PRO A 62 -17.92 -3.04 9.52
C PRO A 62 -16.62 -3.41 8.81
N LYS A 63 -16.13 -2.53 7.93
CA LYS A 63 -14.93 -2.79 7.14
C LYS A 63 -13.66 -2.63 7.96
N HIS A 64 -13.62 -1.61 8.82
CA HIS A 64 -12.54 -1.46 9.80
C HIS A 64 -12.43 -2.71 10.69
N SER A 65 -13.55 -3.22 11.22
CA SER A 65 -13.58 -4.43 12.07
C SER A 65 -13.10 -5.69 11.33
N GLU A 66 -13.50 -5.85 10.07
CA GLU A 66 -13.02 -6.96 9.23
C GLU A 66 -11.49 -6.91 9.06
N HIS A 67 -10.95 -5.74 8.69
CA HIS A 67 -9.51 -5.58 8.51
C HIS A 67 -8.73 -5.74 9.80
N THR A 68 -9.17 -5.17 10.93
CA THR A 68 -8.48 -5.30 12.22
C THR A 68 -8.40 -6.76 12.67
N ARG A 69 -9.46 -7.55 12.43
CA ARG A 69 -9.44 -8.99 12.65
C ARG A 69 -8.42 -9.70 11.76
N ASN A 70 -8.38 -9.37 10.47
CA ASN A 70 -7.48 -10.00 9.51
C ASN A 70 -6.00 -9.73 9.83
N ILE A 71 -5.68 -8.55 10.36
CA ILE A 71 -4.30 -8.19 10.81
C ILE A 71 -4.02 -8.60 12.26
N ARG A 72 -4.95 -9.29 12.94
CA ARG A 72 -4.82 -9.74 14.34
C ARG A 72 -4.57 -8.60 15.32
N MET A 73 -5.15 -7.43 15.05
CA MET A 73 -5.10 -6.31 15.98
C MET A 73 -5.95 -6.62 17.21
N LEU A 74 -5.36 -6.47 18.39
CA LEU A 74 -6.07 -6.65 19.65
C LEU A 74 -7.01 -5.45 19.89
N PRO A 75 -8.24 -5.68 20.35
CA PRO A 75 -9.10 -4.59 20.76
C PRO A 75 -8.48 -3.90 21.98
N ALA A 76 -8.73 -2.60 22.13
CA ALA A 76 -8.21 -1.83 23.27
C ALA A 76 -8.66 -2.42 24.62
N SER A 77 -9.82 -3.10 24.66
CA SER A 77 -10.30 -3.82 25.84
C SER A 77 -9.43 -4.99 26.28
N SER A 78 -8.52 -5.48 25.43
CA SER A 78 -7.55 -6.53 25.78
C SER A 78 -6.31 -6.02 26.51
N LEU A 79 -6.16 -4.70 26.67
CA LEU A 79 -5.06 -4.06 27.40
C LEU A 79 -5.44 -3.68 28.84
N MET A 80 -6.70 -3.91 29.23
CA MET A 80 -7.21 -3.76 30.60
C MET A 80 -7.25 -5.11 31.29
#